data_AF-B4U4F3-F1
#
_entry.id   AF-B4U4F3-F1
#
_cell.length_a   1.000
_cell.length_b   1.000
_cell.length_c   1.000
_cell.angle_alpha   90.00
_cell.angle_beta   90.00
_cell.angle_gamma   90.00
#
_symmetry.space_group_name_H-M   'P 1'
#
loop_
_entity.id
_entity.type
_entity.pdbx_description
1 polymer ?
#
loop_
_entity_poly.entity_id
_entity_poly.type
_entity_poly.pdbx_seq_one_letter_code
_entity_poly.pdbx_strand_id
1 'polypeptide(L)'
;MRIDFSTNNPRWGISGISFATLEEYVYVLGFLSNIRHYQSYGGSPHTTYDKSIEMLIEGNYVDGAWAKECRIHYFKDESSLRNLSQSLSDASSAGRPTHGIVARINSNEFINHLISDYRFDVSQTGRYSEYITPPLKEFVQEILENLLLNEGEDVGKFLTIFNEGFAL
;
A
#
# COMPACT_ATOMS: atom_id res chain seq x y z
N MET A 1 8.45 14.30 5.61
CA MET A 1 7.55 13.14 5.70
C MET A 1 8.44 11.92 5.63
N ARG A 2 8.04 10.80 6.22
CA ARG A 2 8.80 9.54 6.10
C ARG A 2 8.51 8.92 4.73
N ILE A 3 9.55 8.62 3.96
CA ILE A 3 9.44 7.89 2.67
C ILE A 3 10.23 6.58 2.64
N ASP A 4 11.00 6.28 3.69
CA ASP A 4 11.69 5.00 3.89
C ASP A 4 11.03 4.23 5.03
N PHE A 5 10.41 3.10 4.69
CA PHE A 5 9.72 2.17 5.57
C PHE A 5 10.42 0.80 5.61
N SER A 6 11.72 0.78 5.27
CA SER A 6 12.53 -0.42 5.43
C SER A 6 12.88 -0.67 6.90
N THR A 7 13.06 -1.95 7.23
CA THR A 7 13.48 -2.43 8.55
C THR A 7 14.61 -3.41 8.38
N ASN A 8 15.56 -3.41 9.32
CA ASN A 8 16.63 -4.39 9.34
C ASN A 8 16.17 -5.63 10.13
N ASN A 9 15.81 -6.70 9.42
CA ASN A 9 15.54 -7.99 10.04
C ASN A 9 16.86 -8.74 10.26
N PRO A 10 17.21 -9.13 11.50
CA PRO A 10 18.48 -9.82 11.78
C PRO A 10 18.71 -11.11 10.98
N ARG A 11 17.65 -11.75 10.48
CA ARG A 11 17.70 -13.02 9.72
C ARG A 11 17.71 -12.82 8.21
N TRP A 12 17.13 -11.74 7.71
CA TRP A 12 16.85 -11.55 6.28
C TRP A 12 17.44 -10.26 5.70
N GLY A 13 18.06 -9.42 6.53
CA GLY A 13 18.60 -8.12 6.14
C GLY A 13 17.51 -7.05 6.04
N ILE A 14 17.83 -5.98 5.32
CA ILE A 14 16.93 -4.84 5.11
C ILE A 14 15.75 -5.27 4.22
N SER A 15 14.53 -5.02 4.68
CA SER A 15 13.30 -5.35 3.96
C SER A 15 12.20 -4.33 4.23
N GLY A 16 11.29 -4.14 3.28
CA GLY A 16 10.22 -3.14 3.34
C GLY A 16 10.30 -2.20 2.14
N ILE A 17 9.43 -1.20 2.11
CA ILE A 17 9.35 -0.24 1.02
C ILE A 17 10.22 0.97 1.35
N SER A 18 11.11 1.34 0.43
CA SER A 18 11.80 2.63 0.46
C SER A 18 11.50 3.35 -0.84
N PHE A 19 10.71 4.43 -0.78
CA PHE A 19 10.35 5.20 -1.95
C PHE A 19 11.54 6.03 -2.44
N ALA A 20 11.72 6.10 -3.76
CA ALA A 20 12.83 6.85 -4.35
C ALA A 20 12.63 8.37 -4.21
N THR A 21 11.39 8.83 -4.26
CA THR A 21 11.01 10.24 -4.12
C THR A 21 9.72 10.41 -3.34
N LEU A 22 9.50 11.63 -2.85
CA LEU A 22 8.22 11.99 -2.22
C LEU A 22 7.06 11.92 -3.22
N GLU A 23 7.30 12.25 -4.50
CA GLU A 23 6.31 12.12 -5.56
C GLU A 23 5.83 10.68 -5.74
N GLU A 24 6.74 9.70 -5.78
CA GLU A 24 6.38 8.29 -5.89
C GLU A 24 5.55 7.84 -4.66
N TYR A 25 5.96 8.24 -3.46
CA TYR A 25 5.20 7.98 -2.23
C TYR A 25 3.78 8.54 -2.31
N VAL A 26 3.62 9.82 -2.70
CA VAL A 26 2.31 10.47 -2.78
C VAL A 26 1.44 9.85 -3.88
N TYR A 27 2.03 9.49 -5.01
CA TYR A 27 1.34 8.79 -6.09
C TYR A 27 0.78 7.44 -5.62
N VAL A 28 1.61 6.64 -4.95
CA VAL A 28 1.20 5.35 -4.37
C VAL A 28 0.17 5.52 -3.28
N LEU A 29 0.29 6.54 -2.42
CA LEU A 29 -0.71 6.85 -1.40
C LEU A 29 -2.08 7.15 -2.05
N GLY A 30 -2.09 7.93 -3.13
CA GLY A 30 -3.30 8.18 -3.94
C GLY A 30 -3.93 6.88 -4.45
N PHE A 31 -3.12 6.01 -5.06
CA PHE A 31 -3.54 4.69 -5.52
C PHE A 31 -4.14 3.84 -4.40
N LEU A 32 -3.47 3.74 -3.24
CA LEU A 32 -3.94 2.94 -2.12
C LEU A 32 -5.21 3.53 -1.46
N SER A 33 -5.51 4.80 -1.69
CA SER A 33 -6.68 5.48 -1.13
C SER A 33 -7.98 5.24 -1.90
N ASN A 34 -7.91 4.59 -3.06
CA ASN A 34 -9.09 4.28 -3.86
C ASN A 34 -9.55 2.84 -3.63
N ILE A 35 -10.72 2.67 -3.01
CA ILE A 35 -11.31 1.36 -2.73
C ILE A 35 -11.51 0.51 -4.00
N ARG A 36 -11.67 1.11 -5.18
CA ARG A 36 -11.84 0.37 -6.45
C ARG A 36 -10.64 -0.51 -6.79
N HIS A 37 -9.44 -0.13 -6.34
CA HIS A 37 -8.23 -0.91 -6.59
C HIS A 37 -8.17 -2.18 -5.75
N TYR A 38 -9.02 -2.34 -4.73
CA TYR A 38 -9.02 -3.48 -3.82
C TYR A 38 -9.85 -4.64 -4.39
N GLN A 39 -9.39 -5.88 -4.20
CA GLN A 39 -10.09 -7.11 -4.62
C GLN A 39 -11.52 -7.20 -4.07
N SER A 40 -11.74 -6.66 -2.87
CA SER A 40 -13.04 -6.64 -2.20
C SER A 40 -14.06 -5.70 -2.88
N TYR A 41 -13.65 -4.85 -3.82
CA TYR A 41 -14.56 -3.94 -4.51
C TYR A 41 -15.63 -4.70 -5.30
N GLY A 42 -16.90 -4.48 -4.93
CA GLY A 42 -18.05 -5.16 -5.54
C GLY A 42 -18.50 -4.61 -6.89
N GLY A 43 -18.01 -3.43 -7.29
CA GLY A 43 -18.42 -2.79 -8.55
C GLY A 43 -17.75 -3.33 -9.80
N SER A 44 -18.18 -2.84 -10.95
CA SER A 44 -17.57 -3.14 -12.25
C SER A 44 -16.21 -2.44 -12.38
N PRO A 45 -15.19 -3.10 -12.95
CA PRO A 45 -13.92 -2.47 -13.28
C PRO A 45 -14.08 -1.39 -14.36
N HIS A 46 -13.41 -0.25 -14.20
CA HIS A 46 -13.33 0.84 -15.19
C HIS A 46 -11.92 1.03 -15.73
N THR A 47 -10.90 0.66 -14.93
CA THR A 47 -9.49 0.79 -15.29
C THR A 47 -8.76 -0.54 -15.13
N THR A 48 -7.54 -0.64 -15.66
CA THR A 48 -6.72 -1.86 -15.56
C THR A 48 -6.28 -2.14 -14.12
N TYR A 49 -6.26 -1.12 -13.27
CA TYR A 49 -5.88 -1.20 -11.86
C TYR A 49 -7.04 -1.49 -10.90
N ASP A 50 -8.29 -1.49 -11.37
CA ASP A 50 -9.40 -1.93 -10.53
C ASP A 50 -9.21 -3.40 -10.11
N LYS A 51 -9.45 -3.67 -8.83
CA LYS A 51 -9.23 -4.98 -8.20
C LYS A 51 -7.82 -5.51 -8.50
N SER A 52 -6.81 -4.69 -8.27
CA SER A 52 -5.39 -5.04 -8.49
C SER A 52 -4.65 -5.38 -7.21
N ILE A 53 -5.16 -4.98 -6.05
CA ILE A 53 -4.50 -5.18 -4.76
C ILE A 53 -5.42 -5.75 -3.69
N GLU A 54 -4.81 -6.27 -2.64
CA GLU A 54 -5.42 -6.55 -1.35
C GLU A 54 -4.37 -6.26 -0.27
N MET A 55 -4.73 -5.48 0.74
CA MET A 55 -3.85 -5.23 1.88
C MET A 55 -4.33 -6.04 3.07
N LEU A 56 -3.40 -6.71 3.74
CA LEU A 56 -3.74 -7.56 4.86
C LEU A 56 -2.61 -7.66 5.88
N ILE A 57 -3.01 -7.96 7.11
CA ILE A 57 -2.14 -8.44 8.19
C ILE A 57 -2.27 -9.97 8.17
N GLU A 58 -1.20 -10.65 7.76
CA GLU A 58 -1.14 -12.11 7.71
C GLU A 58 -1.00 -12.70 9.12
N GLY A 59 -1.81 -13.74 9.39
CA GLY A 59 -1.80 -14.51 10.63
C GLY A 59 -0.56 -15.36 10.89
N ASN A 60 0.53 -15.18 10.13
CA ASN A 60 1.75 -16.00 10.20
C ASN A 60 2.36 -16.05 11.61
N TYR A 61 2.07 -15.07 12.47
CA TYR A 61 2.44 -15.07 13.88
C TYR A 61 1.84 -16.24 14.68
N VAL A 62 0.71 -16.81 14.23
CA VAL A 62 0.08 -18.00 14.82
C VAL A 62 0.88 -19.26 14.52
N ASP A 63 1.64 -19.28 13.42
CA ASP A 63 2.47 -20.41 12.96
C ASP A 63 3.96 -20.25 13.31
N GLY A 64 4.28 -19.39 14.27
CA GLY A 64 5.65 -19.19 14.77
C GLY A 64 6.51 -18.23 13.94
N ALA A 65 5.92 -17.43 13.05
CA ALA A 65 6.62 -16.30 12.47
C ALA A 65 6.93 -15.23 13.53
N TRP A 66 8.02 -14.50 13.33
CA TRP A 66 8.59 -13.59 14.33
C TRP A 66 7.67 -12.40 14.68
N ALA A 67 6.76 -12.00 13.79
CA ALA A 67 5.79 -10.93 14.02
C ALA A 67 4.56 -11.05 13.11
N LYS A 68 3.51 -10.25 13.38
CA LYS A 68 2.42 -9.99 12.42
C LYS A 68 3.03 -9.41 11.13
N GLU A 69 2.69 -9.97 9.97
CA GLU A 69 3.25 -9.53 8.68
C GLU A 69 2.19 -8.79 7.86
N CYS A 70 2.37 -7.48 7.67
CA CYS A 70 1.55 -6.68 6.78
C CYS A 70 2.08 -6.80 5.35
N ARG A 71 1.21 -7.19 4.43
CA ARG A 71 1.54 -7.34 3.01
C ARG A 71 0.51 -6.67 2.12
N ILE A 72 1.00 -6.22 0.97
CA ILE A 72 0.15 -5.90 -0.18
C ILE A 72 0.26 -7.09 -1.15
N HIS A 73 -0.85 -7.76 -1.40
CA HIS A 73 -0.95 -8.75 -2.48
C HIS A 73 -1.33 -8.02 -3.76
N TYR A 74 -0.62 -8.29 -4.85
CA TYR A 74 -0.87 -7.69 -6.16
C TYR A 74 -1.28 -8.77 -7.17
N PHE A 75 -2.29 -8.47 -7.98
CA PHE A 75 -3.02 -9.46 -8.79
C PHE A 75 -2.95 -9.23 -10.30
N LYS A 76 -2.32 -8.13 -10.76
CA LYS A 76 -2.10 -7.87 -12.18
C LYS A 76 -0.66 -8.25 -12.57
N ASP A 77 -0.28 -8.00 -13.81
CA ASP A 77 1.05 -8.34 -14.30
C ASP A 77 2.17 -7.50 -13.68
N GLU A 78 3.37 -8.06 -13.60
CA GLU A 78 4.53 -7.41 -12.99
C GLU A 78 4.97 -6.12 -13.72
N SER A 79 4.69 -5.98 -15.02
CA SER A 79 5.05 -4.76 -15.74
C SER A 79 4.18 -3.59 -15.30
N SER A 80 2.89 -3.84 -15.09
CA SER A 80 1.98 -2.88 -14.48
C SER A 80 2.40 -2.54 -13.04
N LEU A 81 2.91 -3.50 -12.26
CA LEU A 81 3.43 -3.20 -10.92
C LEU A 81 4.65 -2.27 -10.97
N ARG A 82 5.61 -2.55 -11.85
CA ARG A 82 6.79 -1.69 -12.07
C ARG A 82 6.41 -0.29 -12.54
N ASN A 83 5.41 -0.19 -13.41
CA ASN A 83 4.89 1.09 -13.90
C ASN A 83 4.14 1.88 -12.82
N LEU A 84 3.45 1.19 -11.90
CA LEU A 84 2.78 1.80 -10.74
C LEU A 84 3.83 2.38 -9.78
N SER A 85 4.85 1.61 -9.42
CA SER A 85 5.94 2.05 -8.56
C SER A 85 7.10 1.06 -8.61
N GLN A 86 8.29 1.57 -8.95
CA GLN A 86 9.51 0.77 -8.89
C GLN A 86 9.81 0.35 -7.45
N SER A 87 9.57 1.22 -6.47
CA SER A 87 9.78 0.93 -5.05
C SER A 87 8.86 -0.18 -4.52
N LEU A 88 7.60 -0.25 -4.98
CA LEU A 88 6.72 -1.39 -4.68
C LEU A 88 7.22 -2.68 -5.35
N SER A 89 7.68 -2.60 -6.60
CA SER A 89 8.25 -3.75 -7.31
C SER A 89 9.51 -4.28 -6.62
N ASP A 90 10.40 -3.40 -6.16
CA ASP A 90 11.66 -3.77 -5.51
C ASP A 90 11.42 -4.40 -4.13
N ALA A 91 10.38 -3.95 -3.42
CA ALA A 91 9.93 -4.55 -2.16
C ALA A 91 9.10 -5.84 -2.35
N SER A 92 8.89 -6.28 -3.59
CA SER A 92 8.05 -7.42 -3.92
C SER A 92 8.80 -8.75 -3.90
N SER A 93 8.03 -9.82 -3.66
CA SER A 93 8.49 -11.20 -3.70
C SER A 93 7.51 -12.04 -4.51
N ALA A 94 7.92 -13.26 -4.87
CA ALA A 94 7.09 -14.19 -5.62
C ALA A 94 5.70 -14.36 -4.96
N GLY A 95 4.67 -14.20 -5.79
CA GLY A 95 3.28 -14.38 -5.42
C GLY A 95 2.89 -15.83 -5.16
N ARG A 96 1.59 -16.09 -5.17
CA ARG A 96 1.00 -17.44 -5.08
C ARG A 96 0.02 -17.62 -6.25
N PRO A 97 0.50 -18.17 -7.39
CA PRO A 97 -0.32 -18.30 -8.59
C PRO A 97 -1.64 -19.06 -8.39
N THR A 98 -1.67 -20.03 -7.47
CA THR A 98 -2.88 -20.78 -7.10
C THR A 98 -4.00 -19.91 -6.50
N HIS A 99 -3.67 -18.70 -6.06
CA HIS A 99 -4.59 -17.71 -5.52
C HIS A 99 -4.69 -16.45 -6.39
N GLY A 100 -4.12 -16.48 -7.61
CA GLY A 100 -4.08 -15.31 -8.50
C GLY A 100 -3.15 -14.18 -8.05
N ILE A 101 -2.41 -14.37 -6.94
CA ILE A 101 -1.46 -13.39 -6.43
C ILE A 101 -0.19 -13.46 -7.30
N VAL A 102 0.09 -12.40 -8.04
CA VAL A 102 1.29 -12.28 -8.89
C VAL A 102 2.50 -11.89 -8.05
N ALA A 103 2.33 -10.93 -7.14
CA ALA A 103 3.40 -10.47 -6.27
C ALA A 103 2.91 -10.25 -4.83
N ARG A 104 3.81 -10.46 -3.87
CA ARG A 104 3.59 -10.13 -2.45
C ARG A 104 4.61 -9.09 -2.02
N ILE A 105 4.15 -7.90 -1.70
CA ILE A 105 4.98 -6.76 -1.32
C ILE A 105 5.08 -6.73 0.20
N ASN A 106 6.31 -6.71 0.72
CA ASN A 106 6.56 -6.60 2.16
C ASN A 106 6.42 -5.14 2.60
N SER A 107 5.46 -4.87 3.48
CA SER A 107 5.01 -3.51 3.74
C SER A 107 4.72 -3.25 5.21
N ASN A 108 5.38 -3.94 6.16
CA ASN A 108 5.11 -3.84 7.59
C ASN A 108 5.02 -2.40 8.12
N GLU A 109 6.13 -1.65 8.10
CA GLU A 109 6.17 -0.27 8.60
C GLU A 109 5.25 0.65 7.79
N PHE A 110 5.17 0.45 6.48
CA PHE A 110 4.37 1.29 5.60
C PHE A 110 2.87 1.12 5.85
N ILE A 111 2.38 -0.10 5.98
CA ILE A 111 0.97 -0.37 6.29
C ILE A 111 0.63 0.11 7.71
N ASN A 112 1.50 -0.10 8.69
CA ASN A 112 1.28 0.41 10.04
C ASN A 112 1.16 1.95 10.02
N HIS A 113 2.00 2.62 9.24
CA HIS A 113 1.91 4.06 8.97
C HIS A 113 0.58 4.46 8.32
N LEU A 114 0.09 3.73 7.31
CA LEU A 114 -1.22 4.00 6.71
C LEU A 114 -2.36 3.87 7.72
N ILE A 115 -2.30 2.89 8.63
CA ILE A 115 -3.30 2.68 9.68
C ILE A 115 -3.22 3.82 10.72
N SER A 116 -2.03 4.13 11.23
CA SER A 116 -1.87 5.10 12.33
C SER A 116 -2.07 6.54 11.88
N ASP A 117 -1.51 6.89 10.72
CA ASP A 117 -1.36 8.29 10.32
C ASP A 117 -2.45 8.69 9.32
N TYR A 118 -2.89 7.77 8.46
CA TYR A 118 -3.93 8.01 7.46
C TYR A 118 -5.26 7.35 7.75
N ARG A 119 -5.41 6.69 8.91
CA ARG A 119 -6.68 6.10 9.38
C ARG A 119 -7.24 5.02 8.46
N PHE A 120 -6.36 4.20 7.88
CA PHE A 120 -6.80 2.99 7.19
C PHE A 120 -7.43 2.01 8.19
N ASP A 121 -8.58 1.46 7.80
CA ASP A 121 -9.38 0.60 8.68
C ASP A 121 -8.89 -0.84 8.62
N VAL A 122 -8.81 -1.49 9.79
CA VAL A 122 -8.52 -2.92 9.91
C VAL A 122 -9.82 -3.66 10.20
N SER A 123 -10.18 -4.58 9.31
CA SER A 123 -11.37 -5.41 9.42
C SER A 123 -11.02 -6.84 9.79
N GLN A 124 -11.50 -7.26 10.97
CA GLN A 124 -11.37 -8.63 11.44
C GLN A 124 -12.46 -9.49 10.80
N THR A 125 -12.05 -10.47 9.98
CA THR A 125 -12.99 -11.35 9.27
C THR A 125 -13.20 -12.70 9.96
N GLY A 126 -12.63 -12.90 11.15
CA GLY A 126 -12.58 -14.19 11.82
C GLY A 126 -11.77 -15.26 11.07
N ARG A 127 -11.05 -14.84 10.02
CA ARG A 127 -10.14 -15.67 9.23
C ARG A 127 -8.70 -15.47 9.70
N TYR A 128 -7.79 -16.23 9.09
CA TYR A 128 -6.36 -16.17 9.33
C TYR A 128 -5.75 -14.77 9.10
N SER A 129 -6.35 -13.95 8.24
CA SER A 129 -5.87 -12.60 7.93
C SER A 129 -6.88 -11.52 8.30
N GLU A 130 -6.37 -10.38 8.75
CA GLU A 130 -7.13 -9.13 8.92
C GLU A 130 -6.95 -8.28 7.65
N TYR A 131 -8.02 -7.69 7.11
CA TYR A 131 -7.94 -6.92 5.87
C TYR A 131 -7.92 -5.43 6.13
N ILE A 132 -7.20 -4.70 5.30
CA ILE A 132 -7.02 -3.25 5.44
C ILE A 132 -7.66 -2.55 4.24
N THR A 133 -8.49 -1.54 4.53
CA THR A 133 -9.16 -0.72 3.51
C THR A 133 -8.93 0.77 3.76
N PRO A 134 -8.87 1.59 2.69
CA PRO A 134 -8.70 3.02 2.84
C PRO A 134 -9.95 3.68 3.44
N PRO A 135 -9.80 4.80 4.16
CA PRO A 135 -10.93 5.64 4.51
C PRO A 135 -11.41 6.43 3.27
N LEU A 136 -12.31 7.40 3.46
CA LEU A 136 -12.68 8.31 2.39
C LEU A 136 -11.46 9.12 1.89
N LYS A 137 -11.41 9.34 0.58
CA LYS A 137 -10.34 10.06 -0.12
C LYS A 137 -10.04 11.41 0.54
N GLU A 138 -11.10 12.13 0.89
CA GLU A 138 -11.04 13.49 1.42
C GLU A 138 -10.27 13.52 2.76
N PHE A 139 -10.41 12.49 3.59
CA PHE A 139 -9.67 12.39 4.85
C PHE A 139 -8.18 12.18 4.62
N VAL A 140 -7.81 11.34 3.65
CA VAL A 140 -6.40 11.13 3.31
C VAL A 140 -5.78 12.41 2.74
N GLN A 141 -6.52 13.11 1.87
CA GLN A 141 -6.06 14.37 1.28
C GLN A 141 -5.88 15.46 2.33
N GLU A 142 -6.81 15.62 3.27
CA GLU A 142 -6.69 16.59 4.36
C GLU A 142 -5.45 16.33 5.22
N ILE A 143 -5.18 15.06 5.56
CA ILE A 143 -4.00 14.69 6.34
C ILE A 143 -2.71 14.98 5.54
N LEU A 144 -2.68 14.59 4.26
CA LEU A 144 -1.55 14.83 3.38
C LEU A 144 -1.27 16.34 3.21
N GLU A 145 -2.30 17.14 2.97
CA GLU A 145 -2.21 18.60 2.82
C GLU A 145 -1.59 19.25 4.07
N ASN A 146 -2.08 18.87 5.26
CA ASN A 146 -1.53 19.39 6.52
C ASN A 146 -0.06 19.02 6.71
N LEU A 147 0.34 17.78 6.37
CA LEU A 147 1.74 17.35 6.45
C LEU A 147 2.63 18.14 5.48
N LEU A 148 2.18 18.32 4.24
CA LEU A 148 2.90 19.11 3.22
C LEU A 148 3.08 20.57 3.64
N LEU A 149 2.02 21.21 4.16
CA LEU A 149 2.08 22.58 4.66
C LEU A 149 3.08 22.75 5.79
N ASN A 150 3.10 21.81 6.74
CA ASN A 150 4.03 21.84 7.87
C ASN A 150 5.50 21.69 7.45
N GLU A 151 5.75 21.05 6.31
CA GLU A 151 7.09 20.86 5.76
C GLU A 151 7.50 21.93 4.74
N GLY A 152 6.59 22.87 4.41
CA GLY A 152 6.84 23.92 3.44
C GLY A 152 6.89 23.43 1.99
N GLU A 153 6.23 22.31 1.71
CA GLU A 153 6.18 21.68 0.38
C GLU A 153 5.09 22.31 -0.52
N ASP A 154 5.20 22.09 -1.84
CA ASP A 154 4.19 22.53 -2.81
C ASP A 154 2.96 21.62 -2.76
N VAL A 155 2.00 22.00 -1.90
CA VAL A 155 0.72 21.30 -1.72
C VAL A 155 0.00 21.05 -3.06
N GLY A 156 -0.07 22.05 -3.94
CA GLY A 156 -0.83 21.95 -5.19
C GLY A 156 -0.24 20.91 -6.14
N LYS A 157 1.09 20.87 -6.24
CA LYS A 157 1.81 19.85 -7.00
C LYS A 157 1.53 18.45 -6.45
N PHE A 158 1.68 18.24 -5.14
CA PHE A 158 1.53 16.92 -4.54
C PHE A 158 0.07 16.43 -4.52
N LEU A 159 -0.91 17.32 -4.34
CA LEU A 159 -2.32 16.95 -4.48
C LEU A 159 -2.67 16.53 -5.91
N THR A 160 -2.03 17.14 -6.92
CA THR A 160 -2.17 16.68 -8.31
C THR A 160 -1.66 15.24 -8.47
N ILE A 161 -0.45 14.96 -7.97
CA ILE A 161 0.16 13.62 -8.03
C ILE A 161 -0.68 12.58 -7.28
N PHE A 162 -1.19 12.93 -6.10
CA PHE A 162 -2.11 12.07 -5.35
C PHE A 162 -3.35 11.73 -6.18
N ASN A 163 -3.95 12.74 -6.84
CA ASN A 163 -5.15 12.55 -7.65
C ASN A 163 -4.87 11.68 -8.89
N GLU A 164 -3.68 11.78 -9.49
CA GLU A 164 -3.26 10.93 -10.60
C GLU A 164 -3.19 9.46 -10.17
N GLY A 165 -2.57 9.16 -9.03
CA GLY A 165 -2.52 7.80 -8.49
C GLY A 165 -3.91 7.28 -8.09
N PHE A 166 -4.75 8.14 -7.51
CA PHE A 166 -6.13 7.80 -7.15
C PHE A 166 -6.99 7.46 -8.38
N ALA A 167 -6.76 8.13 -9.51
CA ALA A 167 -7.56 8.00 -10.73
C ALA A 167 -7.15 6.84 -11.66
N LEU A 168 -6.14 6.05 -11.26
CA LEU A 168 -5.70 4.84 -11.97
C LEU A 168 -6.82 3.81 -12.16
#